data_AF-L1I5S7-F1
#
_entry.id   AF-L1I5S7-F1
#
_cell.length_a   1.000
_cell.length_b   1.000
_cell.length_c   1.000
_cell.angle_alpha   90.00
_cell.angle_beta   90.00
_cell.angle_gamma   90.00
#
_symmetry.space_group_name_H-M   'P 1'
#
loop_
_entity.id
_entity.type
_entity.pdbx_description
1 polymer ?
#
loop_
_entity_poly.entity_id
_entity_poly.type
_entity_poly.pdbx_seq_one_letter_code
_entity_poly.pdbx_strand_id
1 'polypeptide(L)'
;GSEKLKLKESQPYNEFASSIGDLEEWVIMPDAYCKPKASNFPCMDAMLLSASGVLYMFQMTRAGKHPIKVDSLLNILNALRAKNKFERQLFVFVVPSGHEEMPCWGRDQGFTSQGVKASQEQESQIRGVTQYIMMLSKEDAMRRPKGWMTVTPPRT
;
A
#
# COMPACT_ATOMS: atom_id res chain seq x y z
N GLY A 1 0.21 6.72 20.61
CA GLY A 1 0.48 5.26 20.56
C GLY A 1 0.19 4.77 19.17
N SER A 2 1.05 3.91 18.61
CA SER A 2 0.83 3.32 17.28
C SER A 2 -0.30 2.30 17.36
N GLU A 3 -1.36 2.52 16.59
CA GLU A 3 -2.46 1.58 16.46
C GLU A 3 -1.92 0.27 15.87
N LYS A 4 -2.23 -0.87 16.51
CA LYS A 4 -1.75 -2.18 16.07
C LYS A 4 -2.58 -2.60 14.86
N LEU A 5 -2.00 -2.53 13.66
CA LEU A 5 -2.59 -3.06 12.44
C LEU A 5 -2.93 -4.55 12.64
N LYS A 6 -4.22 -4.88 12.66
CA LYS A 6 -4.72 -6.26 12.74
C LYS A 6 -5.28 -6.65 11.38
N LEU A 7 -4.44 -7.24 10.54
CA LEU A 7 -4.91 -7.87 9.30
C LEU A 7 -5.39 -9.30 9.63
N LYS A 8 -6.53 -9.69 9.06
CA LYS A 8 -6.96 -11.09 9.08
C LYS A 8 -6.09 -11.89 8.09
N GLU A 9 -5.81 -13.14 8.40
CA GLU A 9 -5.02 -14.05 7.54
C GLU A 9 -5.61 -14.20 6.13
N SER A 10 -6.94 -14.12 6.02
CA SER A 10 -7.66 -14.06 4.75
C SER A 10 -8.86 -13.13 4.90
N GLN A 11 -8.98 -12.16 4.01
CA GLN A 11 -10.14 -11.30 3.92
C GLN A 11 -10.51 -11.09 2.45
N PRO A 12 -11.81 -10.94 2.14
CA PRO A 12 -12.22 -10.54 0.80
C PRO A 12 -11.54 -9.22 0.44
N TYR A 13 -11.19 -9.07 -0.82
CA TYR A 13 -10.61 -7.83 -1.33
C TYR A 13 -11.55 -7.22 -2.37
N ASN A 14 -11.52 -5.89 -2.45
CA ASN A 14 -12.11 -5.16 -3.55
C ASN A 14 -11.02 -4.83 -4.57
N GLU A 15 -11.34 -4.97 -5.86
CA GLU A 15 -10.47 -4.48 -6.91
C GLU A 15 -10.79 -3.01 -7.17
N PHE A 16 -9.78 -2.16 -7.14
CA PHE A 16 -9.92 -0.75 -7.44
C PHE A 16 -9.21 -0.38 -8.75
N ALA A 17 -9.61 0.77 -9.29
CA ALA A 17 -9.08 1.54 -10.42
C ALA A 17 -7.89 0.96 -11.21
N SER A 18 -7.99 0.98 -12.55
CA SER A 18 -6.86 0.62 -13.43
C SER A 18 -5.96 1.82 -13.76
N SER A 19 -6.40 3.05 -13.43
CA SER A 19 -5.72 4.31 -13.75
C SER A 19 -5.81 5.32 -12.61
N ILE A 20 -5.03 6.41 -12.68
CA ILE A 20 -5.09 7.51 -11.69
C ILE A 20 -6.43 8.26 -11.77
N GLY A 21 -7.01 8.47 -12.96
CA GLY A 21 -8.30 9.15 -13.09
C GLY A 21 -9.44 8.39 -12.42
N ASP A 22 -9.42 7.06 -12.49
CA ASP A 22 -10.41 6.23 -11.80
C ASP A 22 -10.28 6.32 -10.25
N LEU A 23 -9.10 6.67 -9.73
CA LEU A 23 -8.91 6.85 -8.28
C LEU A 23 -9.59 8.11 -7.75
N GLU A 24 -9.74 9.15 -8.58
CA GLU A 24 -10.37 10.42 -8.18
C GLU A 24 -11.85 10.26 -7.83
N GLU A 25 -12.52 9.28 -8.43
CA GLU A 25 -13.93 8.98 -8.14
C GLU A 25 -14.11 7.85 -7.12
N TRP A 26 -13.02 7.26 -6.62
CA TRP A 26 -13.08 6.09 -5.76
C TRP A 26 -13.34 6.44 -4.29
N VAL A 27 -14.33 5.80 -3.68
CA VAL A 27 -14.59 5.87 -2.23
C VAL A 27 -14.09 4.58 -1.57
N ILE A 28 -13.11 4.69 -0.68
CA ILE A 28 -12.59 3.53 0.05
C ILE A 28 -13.52 3.24 1.23
N MET A 29 -14.13 2.06 1.20
CA MET A 29 -14.90 1.57 2.34
C MET A 29 -13.95 1.30 3.53
N PRO A 30 -14.26 1.81 4.75
CA PRO A 30 -13.47 1.52 5.93
C PRO A 30 -13.33 0.01 6.17
N ASP A 31 -12.15 -0.39 6.62
CA ASP A 31 -11.68 -1.75 6.87
C ASP A 31 -11.75 -2.69 5.65
N ALA A 32 -11.97 -2.17 4.44
CA ALA A 32 -11.92 -2.93 3.21
C ALA A 32 -10.48 -3.01 2.67
N TYR A 33 -9.99 -4.23 2.50
CA TYR A 33 -8.74 -4.49 1.81
C TYR A 33 -8.94 -4.34 0.31
N CYS A 34 -8.13 -3.50 -0.33
CA CYS A 34 -8.28 -3.14 -1.72
C CYS A 34 -6.99 -3.49 -2.46
N LYS A 35 -7.08 -4.08 -3.65
CA LYS A 35 -5.93 -4.30 -4.55
C LYS A 35 -6.17 -3.64 -5.91
N PRO A 36 -5.15 -3.14 -6.59
CA PRO A 36 -5.33 -2.58 -7.92
C PRO A 36 -5.70 -3.69 -8.90
N LYS A 37 -6.56 -3.37 -9.87
CA LYS A 37 -6.88 -4.29 -10.97
C LYS A 37 -5.71 -4.48 -11.92
N ALA A 38 -4.87 -3.46 -12.08
CA ALA A 38 -3.68 -3.50 -12.92
C ALA A 38 -2.54 -4.28 -12.23
N SER A 39 -1.89 -5.18 -12.98
CA SER A 39 -0.81 -6.04 -12.46
C SER A 39 0.50 -5.31 -12.15
N ASN A 40 0.70 -4.10 -12.68
CA ASN A 40 1.90 -3.28 -12.51
C ASN A 40 1.54 -1.87 -12.01
N PHE A 41 0.58 -1.78 -11.09
CA PHE A 41 0.15 -0.49 -10.57
C PHE A 41 1.33 0.23 -9.89
N PRO A 42 1.51 1.54 -10.11
CA PRO A 42 2.68 2.24 -9.58
C PRO A 42 2.74 2.21 -8.06
N CYS A 43 3.86 1.73 -7.51
CA CYS A 43 4.23 1.87 -6.10
C CYS A 43 3.26 1.27 -5.07
N MET A 44 2.27 0.45 -5.47
CA MET A 44 1.28 -0.08 -4.54
C MET A 44 0.69 -1.39 -5.03
N ASP A 45 0.70 -2.40 -4.16
CA ASP A 45 0.09 -3.72 -4.41
C ASP A 45 -1.25 -3.87 -3.71
N ALA A 46 -1.49 -3.11 -2.64
CA ALA A 46 -2.76 -3.07 -1.93
C ALA A 46 -2.89 -1.83 -1.05
N MET A 47 -4.11 -1.55 -0.58
CA MET A 47 -4.38 -0.55 0.44
C MET A 47 -5.50 -0.98 1.39
N LEU A 48 -5.53 -0.36 2.57
CA LEU A 48 -6.56 -0.52 3.59
C LEU A 48 -6.78 0.84 4.26
N LEU A 49 -8.01 1.34 4.28
CA LEU A 49 -8.38 2.48 5.10
C LEU A 49 -9.02 1.96 6.38
N SER A 50 -8.39 2.15 7.53
CA SER A 50 -8.99 1.77 8.82
C SER A 50 -10.16 2.69 9.20
N ALA A 51 -11.08 2.18 10.02
CA ALA A 51 -12.15 2.99 10.62
C ALA A 51 -11.66 4.22 11.41
N SER A 52 -10.41 4.21 11.90
CA SER A 52 -9.77 5.33 12.59
C SER A 52 -9.17 6.39 11.63
N GLY A 53 -9.34 6.23 10.32
CA GLY A 53 -8.85 7.17 9.31
C GLY A 53 -7.38 7.00 8.94
N VAL A 54 -6.73 5.91 9.35
CA VAL A 54 -5.36 5.58 8.92
C VAL A 54 -5.41 4.83 7.59
N LEU A 55 -4.79 5.41 6.55
CA LEU A 55 -4.59 4.76 5.26
C LEU A 55 -3.27 3.98 5.28
N TYR A 56 -3.37 2.65 5.15
CA TYR A 56 -2.24 1.76 4.94
C TYR A 56 -2.09 1.48 3.44
N MET A 57 -0.91 1.73 2.89
CA MET A 57 -0.54 1.41 1.51
C MET A 57 0.55 0.35 1.55
N PHE A 58 0.34 -0.78 0.89
CA PHE A 58 1.24 -1.92 0.92
C PHE A 58 2.02 -2.02 -0.39
N GLN A 59 3.32 -2.26 -0.29
CA GLN A 59 4.15 -2.62 -1.42
C GLN A 59 4.95 -3.88 -1.09
N MET A 60 4.69 -4.96 -1.83
CA MET A 60 5.48 -6.17 -1.79
C MET A 60 6.78 -5.95 -2.53
N THR A 61 7.90 -6.21 -1.87
CA THR A 61 9.23 -6.01 -2.46
C THR A 61 10.19 -7.11 -2.03
N ARG A 62 11.13 -7.45 -2.93
CA ARG A 62 12.24 -8.37 -2.65
C ARG A 62 13.33 -7.73 -1.79
N ALA A 63 13.30 -6.41 -1.60
CA ALA A 63 14.30 -5.66 -0.84
C ALA A 63 13.65 -4.50 -0.07
N GLY A 64 14.00 -4.34 1.20
CA GLY A 64 13.62 -3.20 2.05
C GLY A 64 14.27 -1.86 1.70
N LYS A 65 14.93 -1.76 0.54
CA LYS A 65 15.44 -0.51 -0.06
C LYS A 65 14.89 -0.32 -1.47
N HIS A 66 13.60 -0.60 -1.66
CA HIS A 66 12.98 -0.40 -2.95
C HIS A 66 12.65 1.08 -3.15
N PRO A 67 13.12 1.70 -4.24
CA PRO A 67 12.84 3.11 -4.48
C PRO A 67 11.34 3.35 -4.67
N ILE A 68 10.77 4.24 -3.86
CA ILE A 68 9.42 4.75 -4.10
C ILE A 68 9.53 5.91 -5.09
N LYS A 69 8.76 5.86 -6.17
CA LYS A 69 8.61 6.99 -7.08
C LYS A 69 7.69 8.03 -6.43
N VAL A 70 8.29 9.14 -5.98
CA VAL A 70 7.61 10.24 -5.29
C VAL A 70 6.39 10.72 -6.05
N ASP A 71 6.55 11.04 -7.33
CA ASP A 71 5.48 11.62 -8.14
C ASP A 71 4.31 10.65 -8.27
N SER A 72 4.59 9.36 -8.44
CA SER A 72 3.55 8.34 -8.52
C SER A 72 2.77 8.23 -7.21
N LEU A 73 3.47 8.21 -6.06
CA LEU A 73 2.82 8.15 -4.76
C LEU A 73 1.98 9.41 -4.49
N LEU A 74 2.50 10.59 -4.79
CA LEU A 74 1.77 11.85 -4.60
C LEU A 74 0.55 11.93 -5.50
N ASN A 75 0.64 11.51 -6.76
CA ASN A 75 -0.50 11.48 -7.68
C ASN A 75 -1.60 10.56 -7.16
N ILE A 76 -1.24 9.37 -6.64
CA ILE A 76 -2.21 8.44 -6.05
C ILE A 76 -2.86 9.06 -4.81
N LEU A 77 -2.08 9.64 -3.90
CA LEU A 77 -2.60 10.26 -2.68
C LEU A 77 -3.52 11.45 -2.98
N ASN A 78 -3.17 12.28 -3.96
CA ASN A 78 -3.99 13.42 -4.36
C ASN A 78 -5.29 12.97 -5.02
N ALA A 79 -5.23 11.97 -5.90
CA ALA A 79 -6.43 11.41 -6.51
C ALA A 79 -7.37 10.83 -5.45
N LEU A 80 -6.85 10.01 -4.53
CA LEU A 80 -7.65 9.44 -3.45
C LEU A 80 -8.27 10.49 -2.52
N ARG A 81 -7.60 11.63 -2.28
CA ARG A 81 -8.12 12.72 -1.45
C ARG A 81 -9.33 13.43 -2.05
N ALA A 82 -9.63 13.24 -3.34
CA ALA A 82 -10.80 13.85 -3.98
C ALA A 82 -12.13 13.40 -3.34
N LYS A 83 -12.21 12.14 -2.87
CA LYS A 83 -13.43 11.59 -2.22
C LYS A 83 -13.19 11.02 -0.83
N ASN A 84 -11.94 10.95 -0.37
CA ASN A 84 -11.59 10.33 0.90
C ASN A 84 -10.85 11.31 1.81
N LYS A 85 -11.03 11.14 3.13
CA LYS A 85 -10.28 11.87 4.15
C LYS A 85 -9.41 10.88 4.93
N PHE A 86 -8.17 11.29 5.20
CA PHE A 86 -7.18 10.48 5.90
C PHE A 86 -6.59 11.27 7.06
N GLU A 87 -6.64 10.70 8.26
CA GLU A 87 -5.99 11.25 9.44
C GLU A 87 -4.47 11.04 9.38
N ARG A 88 -4.05 9.86 8.90
CA ARG A 88 -2.64 9.47 8.74
C ARG A 88 -2.45 8.59 7.51
N GLN A 89 -1.25 8.64 6.94
CA GLN A 89 -0.87 7.81 5.79
C GLN A 89 0.39 7.01 6.14
N LEU A 90 0.29 5.68 6.04
CA LEU A 90 1.39 4.76 6.32
C LEU A 90 1.70 3.95 5.07
N PHE A 91 2.97 3.90 4.70
CA PHE A 91 3.46 3.11 3.59
C PHE A 91 4.23 1.89 4.13
N VAL A 92 3.77 0.69 3.81
CA VAL A 92 4.21 -0.56 4.42
C VAL A 92 4.87 -1.44 3.36
N PHE A 93 6.18 -1.63 3.47
CA PHE A 93 6.91 -2.58 2.66
C PHE A 93 6.75 -3.99 3.21
N VAL A 94 6.24 -4.91 2.39
CA VAL A 94 6.13 -6.33 2.73
C VAL A 94 7.28 -7.09 2.09
N VAL A 95 8.15 -7.67 2.91
CA VAL A 95 9.43 -8.30 2.48
C VAL A 95 9.48 -9.76 2.96
N PRO A 96 9.94 -10.73 2.13
CA PRO A 96 10.13 -12.11 2.59
C PRO A 96 11.09 -12.24 3.79
N SER A 97 10.74 -13.10 4.75
CA SER A 97 11.61 -13.50 5.86
C SER A 97 12.82 -14.27 5.34
N GLY A 98 14.01 -14.03 5.91
CA GLY A 98 15.28 -14.58 5.40
C GLY A 98 16.17 -13.53 4.74
N HIS A 99 15.68 -12.30 4.58
CA HIS A 99 16.50 -11.10 4.33
C HIS A 99 16.78 -10.33 5.63
N GLU A 100 17.17 -11.04 6.69
CA GLU A 100 17.35 -10.51 8.06
C GLU A 100 18.49 -9.49 8.20
N GLU A 101 19.37 -9.38 7.20
CA GLU A 101 20.46 -8.38 7.19
C GLU A 101 19.98 -6.93 6.97
N MET A 102 18.68 -6.72 6.76
CA MET A 102 18.17 -5.37 6.53
C MET A 102 17.81 -4.69 7.86
N PRO A 103 18.46 -3.56 8.20
CA PRO A 103 18.10 -2.80 9.40
C PRO A 103 16.63 -2.42 9.30
N CYS A 104 15.83 -3.01 10.17
CA CYS A 104 14.51 -2.54 10.48
C CYS A 104 14.69 -1.14 11.10
N TRP A 105 13.83 -0.20 10.71
CA TRP A 105 13.77 1.17 11.24
C TRP A 105 14.79 2.15 10.67
N GLY A 106 14.42 2.75 9.54
CA GLY A 106 14.88 4.09 9.15
C GLY A 106 13.71 4.85 8.54
N ARG A 107 13.50 6.11 8.93
CA ARG A 107 12.55 7.03 8.24
C ARG A 107 12.98 7.34 6.80
N ASP A 108 14.16 6.88 6.40
CA ASP A 108 14.86 7.20 5.16
C ASP A 108 14.93 6.01 4.19
N GLN A 109 13.82 5.29 3.92
CA GLN A 109 13.85 4.54 2.66
C GLN A 109 13.78 5.54 1.53
N GLY A 110 14.88 5.62 0.78
CA GLY A 110 15.15 6.62 -0.24
C GLY A 110 14.00 6.80 -1.20
N PHE A 111 13.28 7.90 -1.04
CA PHE A 111 12.43 8.43 -2.08
C PHE A 111 13.30 8.73 -3.30
N THR A 112 12.92 8.20 -4.45
CA THR A 112 13.61 8.52 -5.70
C THR A 112 12.67 9.29 -6.59
N SER A 113 13.13 10.42 -7.10
CA SER A 113 12.43 11.21 -8.10
C SER A 113 13.00 10.92 -9.49
N GLN A 114 12.95 9.68 -10.00
CA GLN A 114 13.50 9.33 -11.33
C GLN A 114 14.89 9.96 -11.66
N GLY A 115 15.79 10.10 -10.67
CA GLY A 115 17.09 10.76 -10.85
C GLY A 115 17.13 12.30 -10.71
N VAL A 116 16.09 12.95 -10.18
CA VAL A 116 15.89 14.43 -10.28
C VAL A 116 16.00 15.23 -8.97
N LYS A 117 16.22 14.71 -7.76
CA LYS A 117 15.93 15.47 -6.49
C LYS A 117 14.45 15.90 -6.40
N ALA A 118 13.80 15.60 -5.29
CA ALA A 118 12.43 16.05 -5.07
C ALA A 118 12.43 17.58 -4.84
N SER A 119 11.36 18.27 -5.22
CA SER A 119 11.18 19.67 -4.82
C SER A 119 10.93 19.78 -3.31
N GLN A 120 11.18 20.94 -2.70
CA GLN A 120 10.88 21.15 -1.27
C GLN A 120 9.40 20.90 -0.92
N GLU A 121 8.48 21.21 -1.85
CA GLU A 121 7.05 20.96 -1.67
C GLU A 121 6.76 19.46 -1.66
N GLN A 122 7.36 18.70 -2.57
CA GLN A 122 7.24 17.25 -2.62
C GLN A 122 7.82 16.60 -1.37
N GLU A 123 8.98 17.06 -0.90
CA GLU A 123 9.59 16.60 0.36
C GLU A 123 8.69 16.88 1.56
N SER A 124 8.07 18.06 1.63
CA SER A 124 7.14 18.44 2.70
C SER A 124 5.89 17.55 2.73
N GLN A 125 5.29 17.29 1.56
CA GLN A 125 4.13 16.39 1.44
C GLN A 125 4.47 14.96 1.85
N ILE A 126 5.68 14.50 1.50
CA ILE A 126 6.17 13.17 1.83
C ILE A 126 6.49 13.02 3.33
N ARG A 127 6.93 14.06 4.02
CA ARG A 127 7.17 14.01 5.48
C ARG A 127 5.92 13.61 6.28
N GLY A 128 4.72 13.78 5.71
CA GLY A 128 3.46 13.31 6.29
C GLY A 128 3.24 11.79 6.18
N VAL A 129 3.97 11.09 5.31
CA VAL A 129 3.87 9.64 5.10
C VAL A 129 4.89 8.93 5.97
N THR A 130 4.41 8.03 6.85
CA THR A 130 5.31 7.22 7.68
C THR A 130 5.55 5.86 7.02
N GLN A 131 6.81 5.44 6.91
CA GLN A 131 7.17 4.15 6.31
C GLN A 131 7.37 3.05 7.36
N TYR A 132 6.96 1.83 7.05
CA TYR A 132 7.15 0.62 7.87
C TYR A 132 7.62 -0.56 7.02
N ILE A 133 8.29 -1.52 7.66
CA ILE A 133 8.63 -2.82 7.06
C ILE A 133 7.85 -3.90 7.81
N MET A 134 7.21 -4.78 7.06
CA MET A 134 6.57 -6.00 7.52
C MET A 134 7.27 -7.20 6.90
N MET A 135 7.77 -8.11 7.73
CA MET A 135 8.39 -9.35 7.26
C MET A 135 7.32 -10.41 7.05
N LEU A 136 7.34 -11.10 5.90
CA LEU A 136 6.43 -12.17 5.54
C LEU A 136 7.15 -13.51 5.63
N SER A 137 6.75 -14.37 6.57
CA SER A 137 7.41 -15.67 6.72
C SER A 137 7.22 -16.58 5.49
N LYS A 138 8.17 -17.49 5.23
CA LYS A 138 8.00 -18.50 4.17
C LYS A 138 6.75 -19.34 4.41
N GLU A 139 6.49 -19.68 5.68
CA GLU A 139 5.34 -20.46 6.10
C GLU A 139 4.03 -19.70 5.82
N ASP A 140 3.99 -18.40 6.11
CA ASP A 140 2.82 -17.55 5.86
C ASP A 140 2.59 -17.34 4.35
N ALA A 141 3.66 -17.18 3.56
CA ALA A 141 3.57 -17.08 2.11
C ALA A 141 3.07 -18.37 1.44
N MET A 142 3.40 -19.53 2.01
CA MET A 142 3.02 -20.85 1.48
C MET A 142 1.64 -21.32 1.96
N ARG A 143 1.06 -20.68 3.00
CA ARG A 143 -0.30 -20.99 3.46
C ARG A 143 -1.31 -20.51 2.42
N ARG A 144 -2.04 -21.46 1.83
CA ARG A 144 -3.19 -21.13 0.96
C ARG A 144 -4.26 -20.41 1.80
N PRO A 145 -4.84 -19.30 1.31
CA PRO A 145 -5.94 -18.64 2.01
C PRO A 145 -7.08 -19.65 2.22
N LYS A 146 -7.49 -19.88 3.46
CA LYS A 146 -8.67 -20.69 3.76
C LYS A 146 -9.92 -19.89 3.37
N GLY A 147 -10.42 -20.07 2.15
CA GLY A 147 -11.71 -19.51 1.73
C GLY A 147 -11.75 -18.83 0.36
N TRP A 148 -11.12 -19.40 -0.67
CA TRP A 148 -11.45 -19.02 -2.05
C TRP A 148 -12.86 -19.52 -2.36
N MET A 149 -13.87 -18.66 -2.27
CA MET A 149 -15.12 -18.90 -2.99
C MET A 149 -14.90 -18.49 -4.44
N THR A 150 -14.82 -19.47 -5.32
CA THR A 150 -14.99 -19.25 -6.77
C THR A 150 -16.42 -18.75 -6.99
N VAL A 151 -16.59 -17.44 -7.15
CA VAL A 151 -17.84 -16.90 -7.67
C VAL A 151 -17.83 -17.20 -9.17
N THR A 152 -18.56 -18.24 -9.57
CA THR A 152 -18.83 -18.53 -10.97
C THR A 152 -19.57 -17.32 -11.55
N PRO A 153 -19.08 -16.66 -12.63
CA PRO A 153 -19.86 -15.60 -13.26
C PRO A 153 -21.19 -16.18 -13.76
N PRO A 154 -22.30 -15.42 -13.69
CA PRO A 154 -23.58 -15.89 -14.15
C PRO A 154 -23.47 -16.26 -15.63
N ARG A 155 -23.90 -17.47 -15.98
CA ARG A 155 -24.02 -17.89 -17.37
C ARG A 155 -25.11 -17.02 -18.00
N THR A 156 -24.72 -16.22 -18.99
CA THR A 156 -25.65 -15.64 -19.98
C THR A 156 -26.41 -16.74 -20.69
#